data_AF-T1EKB1-F1
#
_entry.id   AF-T1EKB1-F1
#
_cell.length_a   1.000
_cell.length_b   1.000
_cell.length_c   1.000
_cell.angle_alpha   90.00
_cell.angle_beta   90.00
_cell.angle_gamma   90.00
#
_symmetry.space_group_name_H-M   'P 1'
#
loop_
_entity.id
_entity.type
_entity.pdbx_description
1 polymer ?
#
loop_
_entity_poly.entity_id
_entity_poly.type
_entity_poly.pdbx_seq_one_letter_code
_entity_poly.pdbx_strand_id
1 'polypeptide(L)' 'KEVYREAYTEHQKEILEREFNQKEFIERKDRDRISNETGLDDRQIKFWFQNRRVKERK' A
#
# COMPACT_ATOMS: atom_id res chain seq x y z
N LYS A 1 10.49 -1.31 -19.96
CA LYS A 1 9.60 -0.64 -18.98
C LYS A 1 10.46 -0.27 -17.79
N GLU A 2 10.97 0.96 -17.77
CA GLU A 2 11.74 1.48 -16.63
C GLU A 2 10.84 1.45 -15.38
N VAL A 3 11.33 0.78 -14.34
CA VAL A 3 10.62 0.71 -13.06
C VAL A 3 11.00 1.97 -12.29
N TYR A 4 10.28 3.07 -12.54
CA TYR A 4 10.33 4.24 -11.68
C TYR A 4 9.84 3.82 -10.29
N ARG A 5 10.77 3.66 -9.35
CA ARG A 5 10.44 3.59 -7.92
C ARG A 5 10.18 5.00 -7.45
N GLU A 6 8.99 5.52 -7.75
CA GLU A 6 8.53 6.74 -7.12
C GLU A 6 8.37 6.48 -5.61
N ALA A 7 8.94 7.36 -4.81
CA ALA A 7 8.78 7.31 -3.37
C ALA A 7 7.33 7.70 -3.04
N TYR A 8 6.67 6.90 -2.20
CA TYR A 8 5.35 7.26 -1.69
C TYR A 8 5.40 8.60 -0.94
N THR A 9 4.39 9.45 -1.12
CA THR A 9 4.24 10.68 -0.34
C THR A 9 3.89 10.35 1.12
N GLU A 10 4.06 11.30 2.03
CA GLU A 10 3.68 11.10 3.44
C GLU A 10 2.20 10.75 3.58
N HIS A 11 1.33 11.45 2.84
CA HIS A 11 -0.11 11.16 2.83
C HIS A 11 -0.42 9.73 2.38
N GLN A 12 0.25 9.23 1.34
CA GLN A 12 0.08 7.86 0.86
C GLN A 12 0.52 6.84 1.91
N LYS A 13 1.66 7.10 2.59
CA LYS A 13 2.15 6.23 3.67
C LYS A 13 1.21 6.22 4.86
N GLU A 14 0.66 7.37 5.26
CA GLU A 14 -0.29 7.46 6.37
C GLU A 14 -1.52 6.60 6.13
N ILE A 15 -2.11 6.67 4.93
CA ILE A 15 -3.27 5.84 4.57
C ILE A 15 -2.89 4.35 4.56
N LEU A 16 -1.77 4.00 3.94
CA LEU A 16 -1.31 2.60 3.85
C LEU A 16 -1.01 2.00 5.24
N GLU A 17 -0.32 2.73 6.12
CA GLU A 17 -0.05 2.30 7.50
C GLU A 17 -1.32 2.23 8.34
N ARG A 18 -2.23 3.20 8.22
CA ARG A 18 -3.52 3.19 8.91
C ARG A 18 -4.32 1.93 8.56
N GLU A 19 -4.40 1.60 7.29
CA GLU A 19 -5.12 0.43 6.81
C GLU A 19 -4.42 -0.88 7.21
N PHE A 20 -3.08 -0.92 7.16
CA PHE A 20 -2.29 -2.06 7.62
C PHE A 20 -2.51 -2.36 9.11
N ASN A 21 -2.55 -1.33 9.95
CA ASN A 21 -2.82 -1.46 11.38
C ASN A 21 -4.22 -2.01 11.69
N GLN A 22 -5.19 -1.82 10.78
CA GLN A 22 -6.51 -2.42 10.88
C GLN A 22 -6.56 -3.84 10.33
N LYS A 23 -5.87 -4.08 9.20
CA LYS A 23 -5.83 -5.36 8.50
C LYS A 23 -4.47 -5.57 7.82
N GLU A 24 -3.69 -6.52 8.32
CA GLU A 24 -2.39 -6.87 7.72
C GLU A 24 -2.49 -7.48 6.30
N PHE A 25 -3.68 -7.99 5.96
CA PHE A 25 -4.01 -8.56 4.64
C PHE A 25 -5.12 -7.75 3.99
N ILE A 26 -4.78 -7.08 2.89
CA ILE A 26 -5.72 -6.22 2.18
C ILE A 26 -6.53 -6.99 1.12
N GLU A 27 -7.85 -6.82 1.17
CA GLU A 27 -8.80 -7.38 0.22
C GLU A 27 -8.95 -6.50 -1.03
N ARG A 28 -9.55 -7.03 -2.11
CA ARG A 28 -9.71 -6.26 -3.37
C ARG A 28 -10.48 -4.96 -3.16
N LYS A 29 -11.59 -5.01 -2.41
CA LYS A 29 -12.43 -3.84 -2.13
C LYS A 29 -11.66 -2.73 -1.39
N ASP A 30 -10.81 -3.12 -0.45
CA ASP A 30 -10.00 -2.17 0.32
C ASP A 30 -8.89 -1.58 -0.57
N ARG A 31 -8.29 -2.36 -1.49
CA ARG A 31 -7.34 -1.85 -2.49
C ARG A 31 -8.00 -0.85 -3.43
N ASP A 32 -9.21 -1.12 -3.92
CA ASP A 32 -9.95 -0.20 -4.78
C ASP A 32 -10.20 1.14 -4.05
N ARG A 33 -10.59 1.08 -2.76
CA ARG A 33 -10.75 2.29 -1.93
C ARG A 33 -9.44 3.07 -1.79
N ILE A 34 -8.37 2.40 -1.35
CA ILE A 34 -7.06 3.04 -1.17
C ILE A 34 -6.55 3.62 -2.49
N SER A 35 -6.76 2.93 -3.62
CA SER A 35 -6.37 3.41 -4.95
C SER A 35 -7.06 4.73 -5.28
N ASN A 36 -8.37 4.84 -5.02
CA ASN A 36 -9.11 6.08 -5.23
C ASN A 36 -8.64 7.23 -4.31
N GLU A 37 -8.25 6.92 -3.06
CA GLU A 37 -7.79 7.95 -2.11
C GLU A 37 -6.34 8.40 -2.35
N THR A 38 -5.46 7.48 -2.74
CA THR A 38 -4.01 7.69 -2.82
C THR A 38 -3.49 7.92 -4.23
N GLY A 39 -4.29 7.60 -5.25
CA GLY A 39 -3.89 7.56 -6.66
C GLY A 39 -2.94 6.40 -7.01
N LEU A 40 -2.71 5.47 -6.08
CA LEU A 40 -1.82 4.33 -6.29
C LEU A 40 -2.50 3.21 -7.08
N ASP A 41 -1.74 2.54 -7.93
CA ASP A 41 -2.21 1.35 -8.64
C ASP A 41 -2.44 0.16 -7.67
N ASP A 42 -3.41 -0.70 -7.96
CA ASP A 42 -3.70 -1.93 -7.20
C ASP A 42 -2.42 -2.73 -6.93
N ARG A 43 -1.52 -2.80 -7.93
CA ARG A 43 -0.25 -3.51 -7.81
C ARG A 43 0.70 -2.86 -6.82
N GLN A 44 0.78 -1.53 -6.81
CA GLN A 44 1.63 -0.79 -5.86
C GLN A 44 1.15 -1.02 -4.43
N ILE A 45 -0.17 -0.93 -4.21
CA ILE A 45 -0.80 -1.19 -2.91
C ILE A 45 -0.52 -2.64 -2.49
N LYS A 46 -0.75 -3.62 -3.37
CA LYS A 46 -0.49 -5.03 -3.10
C LYS A 46 0.97 -5.30 -2.72
N PHE A 47 1.92 -4.73 -3.46
CA PHE A 47 3.35 -4.87 -3.17
C PHE A 47 3.77 -4.17 -1.89
N TRP A 48 3.19 -3.00 -1.61
CA TRP A 48 3.44 -2.31 -0.36
C TRP A 48 3.00 -3.16 0.84
N PHE A 49 1.79 -3.73 0.81
CA PHE A 49 1.30 -4.63 1.88
C PHE A 49 2.16 -5.88 2.03
N GLN A 50 2.65 -6.45 0.92
CA GLN A 50 3.59 -7.57 0.97
C GLN A 50 4.91 -7.18 1.64
N ASN A 51 5.51 -6.06 1.25
CA ASN A 51 6.75 -5.57 1.85
C ASN A 51 6.56 -5.17 3.31
N ARG A 52 5.41 -4.59 3.66
CA ARG A 52 5.11 -4.16 5.03
C ARG A 52 5.03 -5.33 5.99
N ARG A 53 4.43 -6.46 5.59
CA ARG A 53 4.45 -7.70 6.38
C ARG A 53 5.84 -8.29 6.55
N VAL A 54 6.68 -8.23 5.51
CA VAL A 54 8.08 -8.68 5.63
C VAL A 54 8.85 -7.81 6.63
N LYS A 55 8.58 -6.50 6.65
CA LYS A 55 9.17 -5.57 7.61
C LYS A 55 8.70 -5.84 9.05
N GLU A 56 7.42 -6.14 9.27
CA GLU A 56 6.88 -6.47 10.61
C GLU A 56 7.46 -7.77 11.20
N ARG A 57 7.83 -8.71 10.33
CA ARG A 57 8.42 -10.00 10.74
C ARG A 57 9.93 -9.94 10.98
N LYS A 58 10.57 -8.82 10.66
CA LYS A 58 12.01 -8.61 10.79
C LYS A 58 12.30 -7.72 11.98
#